data_AF-X1ABH9-F1
#
_entry.id   AF-X1ABH9-F1
#
_cell.length_a   1.000
_cell.length_b   1.000
_cell.length_c   1.000
_cell.angle_alpha   90.00
_cell.angle_beta   90.00
_cell.angle_gamma   90.00
#
_symmetry.space_group_name_H-M   'P 1'
#
loop_
_entity.id
_entity.type
_entity.pdbx_description
1 polymer ?
#
loop_
_entity_poly.entity_id
_entity_poly.type
_entity_poly.pdbx_seq_one_letter_code
_entity_poly.pdbx_strand_id
1 'polypeptide(L)'
;MLKNQRESVRSAGGRKVFLSRLPEFAILAVLLLLFFIFGGRALKHIAIAQIAELTNTKIRTRSVDFGINGSVVIEGLEVRPDRKFEYDDTILKAKTVYARFGIGSLLLLQPQLKKISVKDFVFNAQHNLDSGEWNLTGMKIRPPKGGSGRIP
;
A
#
# COMPACT_ATOMS: atom_id res chain seq x y z
N MET A 1 43.94 42.44 -29.10
CA MET A 1 44.11 41.30 -28.18
C MET A 1 43.27 41.52 -26.91
N LEU A 2 41.93 41.54 -27.00
CA LEU A 2 41.02 41.92 -25.88
C LEU A 2 39.64 41.21 -25.96
N LYS A 3 39.60 39.96 -26.43
CA LYS A 3 38.34 39.18 -26.53
C LYS A 3 38.20 38.07 -25.47
N ASN A 4 39.26 37.77 -24.70
CA ASN A 4 39.33 36.59 -23.82
C ASN A 4 38.91 36.81 -22.35
N GLN A 5 38.60 38.04 -21.90
CA GLN A 5 38.28 38.26 -20.48
C GLN A 5 36.80 38.27 -20.12
N ARG A 6 35.86 38.26 -21.08
CA ARG A 6 34.41 38.28 -20.77
C ARG A 6 33.79 36.90 -20.57
N GLU A 7 34.47 35.82 -20.93
CA GLU A 7 33.92 34.46 -20.79
C GLU A 7 34.19 33.83 -19.42
N SER A 8 35.26 34.22 -18.71
CA SER A 8 35.57 33.58 -17.41
C SER A 8 34.66 34.03 -16.25
N VAL A 9 34.02 35.20 -16.36
CA VAL A 9 33.15 35.74 -15.30
C VAL A 9 31.76 35.08 -15.30
N ARG A 10 31.29 34.54 -16.44
CA ARG A 10 29.97 33.88 -16.53
C ARG A 10 29.95 32.45 -15.98
N SER A 11 31.10 31.78 -15.84
CA SER A 11 31.16 30.41 -15.32
C SER A 11 31.21 30.31 -13.78
N ALA A 12 31.54 31.39 -13.06
CA ALA A 12 31.77 31.34 -11.61
C ALA A 12 30.49 31.54 -10.78
N GLY A 13 29.53 32.33 -11.28
CA GLY A 13 28.27 32.60 -10.60
C GLY A 13 27.29 31.42 -10.58
N GLY A 14 27.21 30.65 -11.67
CA GLY A 14 26.35 29.47 -11.77
C GLY A 14 26.82 28.30 -10.90
N ARG A 15 28.14 28.13 -10.73
CA ARG A 15 28.70 27.05 -9.89
C ARG A 15 28.46 27.27 -8.39
N LYS A 16 28.49 28.52 -7.90
CA LYS A 16 28.24 28.82 -6.48
C LYS A 16 26.79 28.57 -6.05
N VAL A 17 25.81 28.84 -6.91
CA VAL A 17 24.38 28.60 -6.62
C VAL A 17 24.03 27.10 -6.67
N PHE A 18 24.68 26.33 -7.56
CA PHE A 18 24.52 24.87 -7.61
C PHE A 18 25.16 24.16 -6.40
N LEU A 19 26.32 24.62 -5.93
CA LEU A 19 26.97 24.06 -4.73
C LEU A 19 26.26 24.44 -3.41
N SER A 20 25.57 25.59 -3.34
CA SER A 20 24.86 25.99 -2.12
C SER A 20 23.52 25.27 -1.91
N ARG A 21 22.93 24.71 -2.98
CA ARG A 21 21.68 23.92 -2.89
C ARG A 21 21.90 22.41 -2.75
N LEU A 22 23.15 21.95 -2.91
CA LEU A 22 23.55 20.57 -2.66
C LEU A 22 23.11 20.04 -1.27
N PRO A 23 23.26 20.80 -0.16
CA PRO A 23 22.73 20.36 1.13
C PRO A 23 21.19 20.28 1.17
N GLU A 24 20.47 21.17 0.48
CA GLU A 24 19.00 21.10 0.38
C GLU A 24 18.54 19.85 -0.37
N PHE A 25 19.20 19.52 -1.49
CA PHE A 25 18.94 18.29 -2.22
C PHE A 25 19.30 17.04 -1.40
N ALA A 26 20.37 17.09 -0.62
CA ALA A 26 20.75 16.00 0.28
C ALA A 26 19.70 15.81 1.40
N ILE A 27 19.23 16.90 2.02
CA ILE A 27 18.17 16.86 3.04
C ILE A 27 16.87 16.32 2.42
N LEU A 28 16.47 16.80 1.24
CA LEU A 28 15.29 16.33 0.55
C LEU A 28 15.40 14.83 0.20
N ALA A 29 16.57 14.39 -0.26
CA ALA A 29 16.83 12.98 -0.54
C ALA A 29 16.73 12.11 0.72
N VAL A 30 17.28 12.57 1.85
CA VAL A 30 17.19 11.87 3.14
C VAL A 30 15.74 11.81 3.63
N LEU A 31 14.98 12.91 3.51
CA LEU A 31 13.56 12.94 3.86
C LEU A 31 12.73 12.01 2.98
N LEU A 32 12.98 11.98 1.67
CA LEU A 32 12.33 11.04 0.74
C LEU A 32 12.69 9.60 1.07
N LEU A 33 13.94 9.33 1.44
CA LEU A 33 14.40 7.98 1.80
C LEU A 33 13.77 7.51 3.11
N LEU A 34 13.71 8.38 4.12
CA LEU A 34 12.98 8.11 5.37
C LEU A 34 11.49 7.90 5.09
N PHE A 35 10.88 8.75 4.28
CA PHE A 35 9.50 8.58 3.86
C PHE A 35 9.27 7.24 3.14
N PHE A 36 10.22 6.77 2.34
CA PHE A 36 10.11 5.48 1.67
C PHE A 36 10.20 4.31 2.65
N ILE A 37 11.15 4.35 3.59
CA ILE A 37 11.36 3.31 4.61
C ILE A 37 10.17 3.25 5.59
N PHE A 38 9.74 4.40 6.11
CA PHE A 38 8.61 4.46 7.03
C PHE A 38 7.27 4.28 6.31
N GLY A 39 7.17 4.80 5.09
CA GLY A 39 6.02 4.64 4.21
C GLY A 39 5.72 3.16 3.98
N GLY A 40 6.70 2.35 3.59
CA GLY A 40 6.48 0.91 3.39
C GLY A 40 5.89 0.19 4.63
N ARG A 41 6.36 0.53 5.84
CA ARG A 41 5.82 -0.03 7.08
C ARG A 41 4.43 0.50 7.44
N ALA A 42 4.21 1.81 7.31
CA ALA A 42 2.91 2.43 7.58
C ALA A 42 1.86 1.93 6.59
N LEU A 43 2.20 1.86 5.30
CA LEU A 43 1.34 1.36 4.24
C LEU A 43 0.99 -0.12 4.41
N LYS A 44 1.89 -0.95 4.94
CA LYS A 44 1.58 -2.35 5.31
C LYS A 44 0.43 -2.39 6.31
N HIS A 45 0.54 -1.63 7.39
CA HIS A 45 -0.49 -1.58 8.42
C HIS A 45 -1.79 -0.98 7.89
N ILE A 46 -1.72 0.07 7.09
CA ILE A 46 -2.89 0.71 6.49
C ILE A 46 -3.59 -0.25 5.52
N ALA A 47 -2.86 -0.97 4.68
CA ALA A 47 -3.46 -1.92 3.74
C ALA A 47 -4.15 -3.08 4.48
N ILE A 48 -3.50 -3.65 5.49
CA ILE A 48 -4.11 -4.71 6.32
C ILE A 48 -5.33 -4.17 7.06
N ALA A 49 -5.24 -2.99 7.67
CA ALA A 49 -6.34 -2.37 8.40
C ALA A 49 -7.53 -2.04 7.49
N GLN A 50 -7.28 -1.49 6.29
CA GLN A 50 -8.35 -1.21 5.32
C GLN A 50 -9.03 -2.49 4.87
N ILE A 51 -8.29 -3.55 4.53
CA ILE A 51 -8.92 -4.81 4.12
C ILE A 51 -9.69 -5.39 5.31
N ALA A 52 -9.16 -5.35 6.54
CA ALA A 52 -9.82 -5.87 7.73
C ALA A 52 -11.10 -5.10 8.09
N GLU A 53 -11.10 -3.77 7.93
CA GLU A 53 -12.28 -2.93 8.12
C GLU A 53 -13.33 -3.19 7.03
N LEU A 54 -12.89 -3.37 5.78
CA LEU A 54 -13.77 -3.66 4.64
C LEU A 54 -14.45 -5.02 4.76
N THR A 55 -13.83 -6.00 5.43
CA THR A 55 -14.36 -7.36 5.55
C THR A 55 -14.86 -7.71 6.95
N ASN A 56 -14.56 -6.90 7.97
CA ASN A 56 -14.85 -7.17 9.38
C ASN A 56 -14.29 -8.54 9.85
N THR A 57 -13.03 -8.81 9.47
CA THR A 57 -12.36 -10.10 9.68
C THR A 57 -10.92 -9.92 10.10
N LYS A 58 -10.33 -10.94 10.75
CA LYS A 58 -8.88 -11.01 10.98
C LYS A 58 -8.16 -11.36 9.68
N ILE A 59 -7.09 -10.63 9.41
CA ILE A 59 -6.26 -10.84 8.23
C ILE A 59 -4.88 -11.29 8.68
N ARG A 60 -4.42 -12.41 8.13
CA ARG A 60 -3.04 -12.86 8.22
C ARG A 60 -2.37 -12.76 6.86
N THR A 61 -1.10 -12.38 6.85
CA THR A 61 -0.28 -12.23 5.64
C THR A 61 1.12 -12.71 5.94
N ARG A 62 1.78 -13.34 4.97
CA ARG A 62 3.20 -13.76 5.10
C ARG A 62 4.14 -12.57 4.92
N SER A 63 3.99 -11.87 3.81
CA SER A 63 4.81 -10.72 3.42
C SER A 63 3.95 -9.69 2.73
N VAL A 64 4.42 -8.44 2.78
CA VAL A 64 3.81 -7.33 2.04
C VAL A 64 4.96 -6.50 1.48
N ASP A 65 5.04 -6.45 0.16
CA ASP A 65 6.07 -5.72 -0.58
C ASP A 65 5.48 -4.51 -1.28
N PHE A 66 6.21 -3.39 -1.25
CA PHE A 66 5.81 -2.12 -1.83
C PHE A 66 6.72 -1.72 -2.97
N GLY A 67 6.13 -1.46 -4.12
CA GLY A 67 6.81 -0.88 -5.28
C GLY A 67 6.76 0.64 -5.24
N ILE A 68 7.80 1.26 -5.82
CA ILE A 68 7.93 2.73 -5.98
C ILE A 68 6.77 3.37 -6.76
N ASN A 69 6.04 2.59 -7.57
CA ASN A 69 4.92 3.03 -8.39
C ASN A 69 3.56 2.91 -7.67
N GLY A 70 3.56 2.64 -6.36
CA GLY A 70 2.37 2.40 -5.54
C GLY A 70 1.78 1.00 -5.69
N SER A 71 2.47 0.06 -6.36
CA SER A 71 2.08 -1.35 -6.36
C SER A 71 2.35 -1.99 -4.99
N VAL A 72 1.47 -2.88 -4.58
CA VAL A 72 1.61 -3.63 -3.33
C VAL A 72 1.36 -5.10 -3.65
N VAL A 73 2.26 -5.95 -3.22
CA VAL A 73 2.13 -7.40 -3.35
C VAL A 73 2.01 -7.96 -1.95
N ILE A 74 0.91 -8.64 -1.67
CA ILE A 74 0.67 -9.33 -0.41
C ILE A 74 0.74 -10.82 -0.70
N GLU A 75 1.64 -11.53 -0.02
CA GLU A 75 1.74 -12.99 -0.16
C GLU A 75 1.10 -13.69 1.04
N GLY A 76 0.44 -14.81 0.75
CA GLY A 76 -0.20 -15.66 1.76
C GLY A 76 -1.28 -14.92 2.56
N LEU A 77 -2.21 -14.27 1.87
CA LEU A 77 -3.36 -13.63 2.50
C LEU A 77 -4.33 -14.71 3.01
N GLU A 78 -4.64 -14.68 4.31
CA GLU A 78 -5.68 -15.50 4.93
C GLU A 78 -6.68 -14.58 5.63
N VAL A 79 -7.95 -14.68 5.25
CA VAL A 79 -9.08 -13.96 5.85
C VAL A 79 -9.82 -14.93 6.74
N ARG A 80 -9.91 -14.60 8.02
CA ARG A 80 -10.54 -15.45 9.05
C ARG A 80 -11.59 -14.65 9.83
N PRO A 81 -12.70 -15.28 10.24
CA PRO A 81 -13.67 -14.60 11.09
C PRO A 81 -13.04 -14.16 12.41
N ASP A 82 -13.57 -13.09 13.00
CA ASP A 82 -13.09 -12.60 14.30
C ASP A 82 -13.35 -13.59 15.44
N ARG A 83 -14.48 -14.30 15.35
CA ARG A 83 -14.87 -15.41 16.23
C ARG A 83 -14.17 -16.68 15.77
N LYS A 84 -13.55 -17.40 16.70
CA LYS A 84 -12.92 -18.70 16.44
C LYS A 84 -14.00 -19.76 16.28
N PHE A 85 -13.95 -20.53 15.21
CA PHE A 85 -14.64 -21.82 15.13
C PHE A 85 -13.66 -22.97 15.47
N GLU A 86 -14.17 -24.17 15.74
CA GLU A 86 -13.36 -25.34 16.13
C GLU A 86 -12.51 -25.91 14.97
N TYR A 87 -12.89 -25.65 13.72
CA TYR A 87 -12.22 -26.14 12.51
C TYR A 87 -11.49 -25.01 11.76
N ASP A 88 -10.77 -25.33 10.67
CA ASP A 88 -10.18 -24.30 9.79
C ASP A 88 -11.29 -23.44 9.16
N ASP A 89 -11.49 -22.28 9.76
CA ASP A 89 -12.53 -21.30 9.44
C ASP A 89 -12.06 -20.23 8.46
N THR A 90 -10.91 -20.45 7.82
CA THR A 90 -10.37 -19.53 6.82
C THR A 90 -11.37 -19.36 5.67
N ILE A 91 -11.94 -18.16 5.57
CA ILE A 91 -12.97 -17.78 4.59
C ILE A 91 -12.35 -17.59 3.20
N LEU A 92 -11.19 -16.93 3.16
CA LEU A 92 -10.47 -16.69 1.91
C LEU A 92 -8.99 -16.91 2.15
N LYS A 93 -8.40 -17.78 1.35
CA LYS A 93 -6.95 -17.96 1.27
C LYS A 93 -6.49 -17.59 -0.11
N ALA A 94 -5.51 -16.69 -0.23
CA ALA A 94 -4.93 -16.32 -1.50
C ALA A 94 -3.41 -16.37 -1.43
N LYS A 95 -2.79 -17.02 -2.43
CA LYS A 95 -1.34 -17.09 -2.50
C LYS A 95 -0.73 -15.70 -2.72
N THR A 96 -1.31 -14.93 -3.63
CA THR A 96 -0.81 -13.61 -3.98
C THR A 96 -1.95 -12.63 -4.25
N VAL A 97 -1.91 -11.48 -3.60
CA VAL A 97 -2.83 -10.37 -3.80
C VAL A 97 -2.04 -9.17 -4.28
N TYR A 98 -2.41 -8.68 -5.46
CA TYR A 98 -1.84 -7.48 -6.06
C TYR A 98 -2.79 -6.32 -5.82
N ALA A 99 -2.32 -5.33 -5.08
CA ALA A 99 -2.99 -4.06 -4.89
C ALA A 99 -2.21 -2.93 -5.59
N ARG A 100 -2.90 -1.86 -5.97
CA ARG A 100 -2.26 -0.66 -6.50
C ARG A 100 -2.91 0.58 -5.93
N PHE A 101 -2.09 1.42 -5.29
CA PHE A 101 -2.48 2.74 -4.82
C PHE A 101 -2.22 3.81 -5.88
N GLY A 102 -2.99 4.89 -5.85
CA GLY A 102 -2.73 6.05 -6.69
C GLY A 102 -1.47 6.78 -6.25
N ILE A 103 -0.48 6.97 -7.13
CA ILE A 103 0.76 7.70 -6.81
C ILE A 103 0.47 9.10 -6.26
N GLY A 104 -0.42 9.87 -6.90
CA GLY A 104 -0.81 11.20 -6.41
C GLY A 104 -1.43 11.17 -5.01
N SER A 105 -2.21 10.12 -4.71
CA SER A 105 -2.83 9.95 -3.39
C SER A 105 -1.80 9.60 -2.29
N LEU A 106 -0.74 8.87 -2.66
CA LEU A 106 0.40 8.60 -1.77
C LEU A 106 1.20 9.88 -1.47
N LEU A 107 1.44 10.72 -2.49
CA LEU A 107 2.13 12.00 -2.34
C LEU A 107 1.32 12.99 -1.47
N LEU A 108 -0.01 12.92 -1.54
CA LEU A 108 -0.91 13.70 -0.70
C LEU A 108 -1.16 13.09 0.70
N LEU A 109 -0.42 12.03 1.06
CA LEU A 109 -0.56 11.31 2.34
C LEU A 109 -1.97 10.75 2.60
N GLN A 110 -2.78 10.61 1.54
CA GLN A 110 -4.12 10.05 1.57
C GLN A 110 -4.16 8.82 0.66
N PRO A 111 -3.57 7.69 1.06
CA PRO A 111 -3.45 6.50 0.21
C PRO A 111 -4.83 5.99 -0.24
N GLN A 112 -5.12 6.11 -1.54
CA GLN A 112 -6.35 5.60 -2.15
C GLN A 112 -6.06 4.37 -3.00
N LEU A 113 -6.77 3.29 -2.69
CA LEU A 113 -6.67 2.01 -3.40
C LEU A 113 -7.40 2.09 -4.74
N LYS A 114 -6.68 1.87 -5.85
CA LYS A 114 -7.22 1.94 -7.22
C LYS A 114 -7.59 0.58 -7.80
N LYS A 115 -6.83 -0.46 -7.47
CA LYS A 115 -7.04 -1.81 -8.02
C LYS A 115 -6.64 -2.86 -6.99
N ILE A 116 -7.42 -3.93 -6.92
CA ILE A 116 -7.10 -5.17 -6.23
C ILE A 116 -7.26 -6.30 -7.24
N SER A 117 -6.30 -7.21 -7.30
CA SER A 117 -6.35 -8.44 -8.10
C SER A 117 -5.85 -9.58 -7.24
N VAL A 118 -6.65 -10.62 -7.11
CA VAL A 118 -6.34 -11.80 -6.31
C VAL A 118 -5.98 -12.94 -7.25
N LYS A 119 -4.88 -13.65 -6.99
CA LYS A 119 -4.48 -14.84 -7.72
C LYS A 119 -4.36 -16.05 -6.80
N ASP A 120 -4.62 -17.22 -7.36
CA ASP A 120 -4.55 -18.52 -6.70
C ASP A 120 -5.26 -18.49 -5.35
N PHE A 121 -6.56 -18.18 -5.40
CA PHE A 121 -7.39 -18.09 -4.20
C PHE A 121 -8.33 -19.27 -4.06
N VAL A 122 -8.60 -19.61 -2.81
CA VAL A 122 -9.63 -20.54 -2.38
C VAL A 122 -10.59 -19.74 -1.51
N PHE A 123 -11.84 -19.67 -1.94
CA PHE A 123 -12.94 -19.15 -1.13
C PHE A 123 -13.68 -20.33 -0.51
N ASN A 124 -13.81 -20.32 0.81
CA ASN A 124 -14.33 -21.44 1.58
C ASN A 124 -15.56 -20.99 2.37
N ALA A 125 -16.73 -21.36 1.85
CA ALA A 125 -18.02 -21.16 2.51
C ALA A 125 -18.44 -22.46 3.17
N GLN A 126 -18.42 -22.49 4.50
CA GLN A 126 -18.79 -23.66 5.29
C GLN A 126 -20.01 -23.35 6.14
N HIS A 127 -20.94 -24.30 6.18
CA HIS A 127 -22.10 -24.29 7.06
C HIS A 127 -21.89 -25.31 8.18
N ASN A 128 -21.84 -24.83 9.41
CA ASN A 128 -21.73 -25.69 10.58
C ASN A 128 -23.10 -26.33 10.86
N LEU A 129 -23.18 -27.66 10.81
CA LEU A 129 -24.42 -28.39 11.06
C LEU A 129 -24.79 -28.46 12.54
N ASP A 130 -23.82 -28.36 13.44
CA ASP A 130 -24.04 -28.39 14.89
C ASP A 130 -24.60 -27.05 15.39
N SER A 131 -24.06 -25.93 14.91
CA SER A 131 -24.50 -24.59 15.31
C SER A 131 -25.51 -23.95 14.34
N GLY A 132 -25.69 -24.48 13.14
CA GLY A 132 -26.52 -23.89 12.08
C GLY A 132 -25.96 -22.57 11.52
N GLU A 133 -24.71 -22.23 11.81
CA GLU A 133 -24.10 -20.96 11.40
C GLU A 133 -23.15 -21.13 10.22
N TRP A 134 -23.11 -20.14 9.32
CA TRP A 134 -22.10 -20.05 8.30
C TRP A 134 -20.82 -19.41 8.85
N ASN A 135 -19.64 -19.88 8.44
CA ASN A 135 -18.37 -19.20 8.74
C ASN A 135 -18.31 -17.78 8.13
N LEU A 136 -19.14 -17.51 7.10
CA LEU A 136 -19.29 -16.21 6.45
C LEU A 136 -20.11 -15.19 7.25
N THR A 137 -20.83 -15.59 8.31
CA THR A 137 -21.78 -14.72 9.00
C THR A 137 -21.14 -13.44 9.58
N GLY A 138 -19.84 -13.51 9.91
CA GLY A 138 -19.06 -12.35 10.38
C GLY A 138 -18.56 -11.42 9.27
N MET A 139 -18.55 -11.88 8.02
CA MET A 139 -18.02 -11.14 6.88
C MET A 139 -19.03 -10.09 6.42
N LYS A 140 -18.67 -8.81 6.52
CA LYS A 140 -19.48 -7.70 6.03
C LYS A 140 -18.67 -6.92 5.02
N ILE A 141 -19.08 -6.95 3.75
CA ILE A 141 -18.45 -6.12 2.71
C ILE A 141 -19.02 -4.71 2.85
N ARG A 142 -18.26 -3.79 3.44
CA ARG A 142 -18.63 -2.37 3.50
C ARG A 142 -18.04 -1.64 2.29
N PRO A 143 -18.81 -0.82 1.56
CA PRO A 143 -18.23 0.02 0.54
C PRO A 143 -17.28 1.05 1.17
N PRO A 144 -16.12 1.33 0.56
CA PRO A 144 -15.19 2.33 1.09
C PRO A 144 -15.83 3.72 1.13
N LYS A 145 -15.59 4.48 2.21
CA LYS A 145 -16.12 5.85 2.36
C LYS A 145 -15.56 6.75 1.24
N GLY A 146 -16.45 7.29 0.41
CA GLY A 146 -16.12 8.25 -0.66
C GLY A 146 -16.00 7.67 -2.08
N GLY A 147 -16.19 6.36 -2.27
CA GLY A 147 -16.26 5.75 -3.60
C GLY A 147 -17.68 5.28 -3.92
N SER A 148 -18.30 5.83 -4.97
CA SER A 148 -19.44 5.19 -5.64
C SER A 148 -18.95 3.93 -6.37
N GLY A 149 -18.51 2.93 -5.61
CA GLY A 149 -18.09 1.64 -6.16
C GLY A 149 -19.32 0.93 -6.69
N ARG A 150 -19.60 1.07 -7.99
CA ARG A 150 -20.44 0.09 -8.69
C ARG A 150 -19.65 -1.21 -8.71
N ILE A 151 -20.13 -2.20 -7.97
CA ILE A 151 -19.70 -3.58 -8.16
C ILE A 151 -20.25 -3.97 -9.55
N PRO A 152 -19.39 -4.35 -10.52
CA PRO A 152 -19.85 -4.81 -11.82
C PRO A 152 -20.68 -6.09 -11.72
#